data_AF-A0A3B4G4V2-F1
#
_entry.id   AF-A0A3B4G4V2-F1
#
_cell.length_a   1.000
_cell.length_b   1.000
_cell.length_c   1.000
_cell.angle_alpha   90.00
_cell.angle_beta   90.00
_cell.angle_gamma   90.00
#
_symmetry.space_group_name_H-M   'P 1'
#
loop_
_entity.id
_entity.type
_entity.pdbx_description
1 polymer ?
#
loop_
_entity_poly.entity_id
_entity_poly.type
_entity_poly.pdbx_seq_one_letter_code
_entity_poly.pdbx_strand_id
1 'polypeptide(L)'
;MKEEIAAAVFFLARLVKRYGCLDNNSRERFAASLTSLLFENYKNHWHPSAPARGQAYRCLRMNSVRLQDPVLEQACERSGVRYEDLGLPQELTVWVDPGEVSCRYGEHSSPFCVSVVDNCRRGDGELSRRIHEAVERASLEWPCSHRCRVSTGEGSVHTPVEHQCSV
;
A
#
# COMPACT_ATOMS: atom_id res chain seq x y z
N MET A 1 -4.84 19.05 2.23
CA MET A 1 -5.68 17.85 1.96
C MET A 1 -5.40 17.22 0.60
N LYS A 2 -5.55 17.96 -0.52
CA LYS A 2 -5.49 17.35 -1.86
C LYS A 2 -4.13 16.71 -2.16
N GLU A 3 -3.06 17.41 -1.82
CA GLU A 3 -1.68 16.98 -2.10
C GLU A 3 -1.28 15.79 -1.21
N GLU A 4 -1.73 15.77 0.03
CA GLU A 4 -1.50 14.69 0.99
C GLU A 4 -2.26 13.41 0.57
N ILE A 5 -3.51 13.55 0.14
CA ILE A 5 -4.27 12.42 -0.42
C ILE A 5 -3.57 11.91 -1.69
N ALA A 6 -3.16 12.79 -2.60
CA ALA A 6 -2.45 12.40 -3.82
C ALA A 6 -1.14 11.66 -3.51
N ALA A 7 -0.35 12.15 -2.55
CA ALA A 7 0.89 11.51 -2.12
C ALA A 7 0.63 10.13 -1.49
N ALA A 8 -0.38 10.00 -0.63
CA ALA A 8 -0.76 8.73 -0.01
C ALA A 8 -1.24 7.70 -1.04
N VAL A 9 -2.10 8.11 -1.97
CA VAL A 9 -2.61 7.25 -3.05
C VAL A 9 -1.48 6.83 -3.97
N PHE A 10 -0.59 7.75 -4.35
CA PHE A 10 0.54 7.43 -5.21
C PHE A 10 1.50 6.46 -4.53
N PHE A 11 1.77 6.64 -3.24
CA PHE A 11 2.55 5.72 -2.43
C PHE A 11 1.91 4.31 -2.37
N LEU A 12 0.62 4.21 -2.06
CA LEU A 12 -0.09 2.94 -2.03
C LEU A 12 -0.13 2.27 -3.40
N ALA A 13 -0.39 3.02 -4.47
CA ALA A 13 -0.35 2.49 -5.84
C ALA A 13 1.04 1.95 -6.20
N ARG A 14 2.12 2.59 -5.72
CA ARG A 14 3.48 2.08 -5.91
C ARG A 14 3.74 0.80 -5.12
N LEU A 15 3.20 0.67 -3.91
CA LEU A 15 3.25 -0.58 -3.14
C LEU A 15 2.50 -1.70 -3.87
N VAL A 16 1.28 -1.43 -4.33
CA VAL A 16 0.47 -2.38 -5.11
C VAL A 16 1.18 -2.79 -6.39
N LYS A 17 1.83 -1.85 -7.09
CA LYS A 17 2.64 -2.17 -8.28
C LYS A 17 3.83 -3.07 -7.95
N ARG A 18 4.42 -2.95 -6.75
CA ARG A 18 5.61 -3.70 -6.35
C ARG A 18 5.29 -5.09 -5.84
N TYR A 19 4.22 -5.22 -5.05
CA TYR A 19 3.92 -6.45 -4.30
C TYR A 19 2.65 -7.15 -4.77
N GLY A 20 1.71 -6.43 -5.38
CA GLY A 20 0.48 -6.98 -5.92
C GLY A 20 0.63 -7.52 -7.34
N CYS A 21 -0.48 -7.99 -7.89
CA CYS A 21 -0.55 -8.59 -9.23
C CYS A 21 -1.51 -7.86 -10.18
N LEU A 22 -1.95 -6.64 -9.82
CA LEU A 22 -2.86 -5.86 -10.66
C LEU A 22 -2.19 -5.34 -11.93
N ASP A 23 -2.93 -5.41 -13.05
CA ASP A 23 -2.59 -4.70 -14.27
C ASP A 23 -2.71 -3.17 -14.08
N ASN A 24 -2.20 -2.41 -15.05
CA ASN A 24 -2.15 -0.95 -14.97
C ASN A 24 -3.56 -0.33 -14.87
N ASN A 25 -4.53 -0.80 -15.65
CA ASN A 25 -5.88 -0.26 -15.67
C ASN A 25 -6.61 -0.55 -14.35
N SER A 26 -6.51 -1.78 -13.83
CA SER A 26 -7.09 -2.11 -12.52
C SER A 26 -6.48 -1.29 -11.38
N ARG A 27 -5.16 -1.07 -11.40
CA ARG A 27 -4.49 -0.23 -10.41
C ARG A 27 -4.90 1.25 -10.51
N GLU A 28 -5.11 1.77 -11.72
CA GLU A 28 -5.61 3.14 -11.94
C GLU A 28 -7.05 3.32 -11.42
N ARG A 29 -7.95 2.35 -11.71
CA ARG A 29 -9.32 2.34 -11.19
C ARG A 29 -9.35 2.27 -9.66
N PHE A 30 -8.48 1.45 -9.06
CA PHE A 30 -8.30 1.40 -7.62
C PHE A 30 -7.83 2.75 -7.05
N ALA A 31 -6.78 3.34 -7.63
CA ALA A 31 -6.25 4.63 -7.18
C ALA A 31 -7.29 5.77 -7.27
N ALA A 32 -8.09 5.81 -8.33
CA ALA A 32 -9.18 6.77 -8.50
C ALA A 32 -10.29 6.57 -7.45
N SER A 33 -10.67 5.31 -7.20
CA SER A 33 -11.68 4.95 -6.19
C SER A 33 -11.22 5.34 -4.78
N LEU A 34 -9.96 5.01 -4.43
CA LEU A 34 -9.36 5.36 -3.16
C LEU A 34 -9.28 6.88 -2.97
N THR A 35 -8.84 7.61 -4.00
CA THR A 35 -8.80 9.09 -3.96
C THR A 35 -10.15 9.67 -3.59
N SER A 36 -11.21 9.22 -4.26
CA SER A 36 -12.57 9.71 -4.03
C SER A 36 -13.05 9.43 -2.61
N LEU A 37 -12.83 8.20 -2.13
CA LEU A 37 -13.16 7.78 -0.76
C LEU A 37 -12.45 8.58 0.32
N LEU A 38 -11.16 8.86 0.14
CA LEU A 38 -10.39 9.65 1.10
C LEU A 38 -10.91 11.10 1.16
N PHE A 39 -11.27 11.70 0.02
CA PHE A 39 -11.89 13.03 0.01
C PHE A 39 -13.25 13.04 0.71
N GLU A 40 -14.10 12.06 0.45
CA GLU A 40 -15.41 11.90 1.09
C GLU A 40 -15.26 11.77 2.62
N ASN A 41 -14.40 10.86 3.07
CA ASN A 41 -14.22 10.54 4.48
C ASN A 41 -13.57 11.68 5.26
N TYR A 42 -12.59 12.38 4.67
CA TYR A 42 -11.75 13.32 5.41
C TYR A 42 -12.33 14.73 5.49
N LYS A 43 -13.36 15.06 4.69
CA LYS A 43 -13.94 16.40 4.58
C LYS A 43 -14.24 17.08 5.92
N ASN A 44 -14.80 16.34 6.88
CA ASN A 44 -15.18 16.87 8.20
C ASN A 44 -14.17 16.53 9.31
N HIS A 45 -13.09 15.85 8.95
CA HIS A 45 -12.05 15.38 9.87
C HIS A 45 -10.68 15.96 9.48
N TRP A 46 -10.63 17.13 8.83
CA TRP A 46 -9.38 17.75 8.40
C TRP A 46 -9.18 19.09 9.09
N HIS A 47 -8.14 19.17 9.93
CA HIS A 47 -7.88 20.33 10.78
C HIS A 47 -6.45 20.84 10.57
N PRO A 48 -6.20 21.74 9.60
CA PRO A 48 -4.85 22.22 9.30
C PRO A 48 -4.13 22.89 10.48
N SER A 49 -4.87 23.57 11.35
CA SER A 49 -4.32 24.20 12.56
C SER A 49 -4.00 23.21 13.68
N ALA A 50 -4.48 21.97 13.59
CA ALA A 50 -4.25 20.91 14.57
C ALA A 50 -4.14 19.55 13.85
N PRO A 51 -3.04 19.25 13.15
CA PRO A 51 -2.93 18.08 12.27
C PRO A 51 -3.24 16.74 12.97
N ALA A 52 -2.85 16.59 14.24
CA ALA A 52 -3.13 15.39 15.03
C ALA A 52 -4.62 15.17 15.32
N ARG A 53 -5.45 16.22 15.29
CA ARG A 53 -6.89 16.09 15.52
C ARG A 53 -7.50 15.28 14.37
N GLY A 54 -8.15 14.17 14.72
CA GLY A 54 -8.75 13.25 13.74
C GLY A 54 -7.76 12.33 13.02
N GLN A 55 -6.49 12.31 13.41
CA GLN A 55 -5.46 11.47 12.78
C GLN A 55 -5.84 9.98 12.78
N ALA A 56 -6.35 9.44 13.90
CA ALA A 56 -6.76 8.04 13.98
C ALA A 56 -7.91 7.69 13.02
N TYR A 57 -8.80 8.65 12.73
CA TYR A 57 -9.90 8.47 11.77
C TYR A 57 -9.37 8.43 10.32
N ARG A 58 -8.34 9.23 10.02
CA ARG A 58 -7.70 9.31 8.70
C ARG A 58 -6.57 8.28 8.50
N CYS A 59 -6.35 7.43 9.48
CA CYS A 59 -5.31 6.42 9.44
C CYS A 59 -5.79 5.22 8.63
N LEU A 60 -5.01 4.81 7.63
CA LEU A 60 -5.20 3.53 6.93
C LEU A 60 -4.34 2.49 7.65
N ARG A 61 -4.95 1.45 8.21
CA ARG A 61 -4.23 0.50 9.07
C ARG A 61 -4.63 -0.94 8.84
N MET A 62 -3.62 -1.75 8.58
CA MET A 62 -3.64 -3.21 8.63
C MET A 62 -2.67 -3.68 9.71
N ASN A 63 -3.05 -4.73 10.45
CA ASN A 63 -2.19 -5.45 11.38
C ASN A 63 -2.61 -6.91 11.53
N SER A 64 -1.96 -7.67 12.41
CA SER A 64 -2.25 -9.09 12.68
C SER A 64 -3.71 -9.39 13.07
N VAL A 65 -4.43 -8.43 13.66
CA VAL A 65 -5.85 -8.58 14.06
C VAL A 65 -6.80 -8.09 12.97
N ARG A 66 -6.47 -6.96 12.33
CA ARG A 66 -7.25 -6.33 11.28
C ARG A 66 -6.47 -6.39 9.98
N LEU A 67 -6.68 -7.47 9.23
CA LEU A 67 -5.94 -7.74 8.00
C LEU A 67 -6.32 -6.82 6.83
N GLN A 68 -7.51 -6.21 6.89
CA GLN A 68 -8.02 -5.32 5.84
C GLN A 68 -8.46 -3.99 6.43
N ASP A 69 -7.99 -2.89 5.83
CA ASP A 69 -8.49 -1.57 6.13
C ASP A 69 -9.81 -1.33 5.38
N PRO A 70 -10.91 -0.89 6.02
CA PRO A 70 -12.21 -0.78 5.35
C PRO A 70 -12.24 0.24 4.22
N VAL A 71 -11.40 1.27 4.26
CA VAL A 71 -11.35 2.26 3.17
C VAL A 71 -10.68 1.62 1.95
N LEU A 72 -9.64 0.82 2.18
CA LEU A 72 -8.99 0.04 1.11
C LEU A 72 -9.92 -1.05 0.58
N GLU A 73 -10.66 -1.73 1.45
CA GLU A 73 -11.68 -2.73 1.08
C GLU A 73 -12.78 -2.11 0.22
N GLN A 74 -13.33 -0.97 0.64
CA GLN A 74 -14.32 -0.26 -0.15
C GLN A 74 -13.76 0.27 -1.48
N ALA A 75 -12.49 0.66 -1.54
CA ALA A 75 -11.84 1.04 -2.79
C ALA A 75 -11.70 -0.16 -3.75
N CYS A 76 -11.39 -1.34 -3.22
CA CYS A 76 -11.37 -2.60 -3.95
C CYS A 76 -12.75 -2.95 -4.52
N GLU A 77 -13.80 -2.87 -3.70
CA GLU A 77 -15.19 -3.11 -4.13
C GLU A 77 -15.60 -2.16 -5.27
N ARG A 78 -15.38 -0.85 -5.10
CA ARG A 78 -15.72 0.18 -6.12
C ARG A 78 -14.93 0.00 -7.43
N SER A 79 -13.72 -0.55 -7.37
CA SER A 79 -12.87 -0.77 -8.54
C SER A 79 -12.96 -2.17 -9.13
N GLY A 80 -13.74 -3.09 -8.55
CA GLY A 80 -13.82 -4.49 -8.99
C GLY A 80 -12.47 -5.22 -8.88
N VAL A 81 -11.68 -4.86 -7.87
CA VAL A 81 -10.37 -5.43 -7.56
C VAL A 81 -10.49 -6.27 -6.30
N ARG A 82 -9.83 -7.43 -6.25
CA ARG A 82 -9.75 -8.22 -5.02
C ARG A 82 -8.71 -7.63 -4.08
N TYR A 83 -9.01 -7.63 -2.77
CA TYR A 83 -8.10 -7.08 -1.77
C TYR A 83 -6.75 -7.82 -1.75
N GLU A 84 -6.78 -9.14 -1.89
CA GLU A 84 -5.57 -9.98 -1.88
C GLU A 84 -4.61 -9.64 -3.03
N ASP A 85 -5.15 -9.22 -4.17
CA ASP A 85 -4.36 -8.88 -5.35
C ASP A 85 -3.61 -7.54 -5.20
N LEU A 86 -3.93 -6.75 -4.16
CA LEU A 86 -3.16 -5.57 -3.79
C LEU A 86 -1.74 -5.92 -3.31
N GLY A 87 -1.56 -7.11 -2.72
CA GLY A 87 -0.28 -7.59 -2.20
C GLY A 87 0.33 -6.69 -1.10
N LEU A 88 -0.47 -5.89 -0.40
CA LEU A 88 0.03 -5.01 0.65
C LEU A 88 0.61 -5.81 1.83
N PRO A 89 1.60 -5.27 2.57
CA PRO A 89 2.11 -5.90 3.78
C PRO A 89 1.01 -6.12 4.82
N GLN A 90 1.11 -7.22 5.58
CA GLN A 90 0.13 -7.57 6.61
C GLN A 90 0.05 -6.52 7.74
N GLU A 91 1.18 -5.89 8.05
CA GLU A 91 1.27 -4.82 9.05
C GLU A 91 1.75 -3.53 8.39
N LEU A 92 0.81 -2.64 8.12
CA LEU A 92 1.05 -1.35 7.47
C LEU A 92 0.15 -0.30 8.09
N THR A 93 0.74 0.79 8.56
CA THR A 93 0.01 1.97 9.04
C THR A 93 0.42 3.17 8.19
N VAL A 94 -0.55 3.86 7.58
CA VAL A 94 -0.34 5.10 6.83
C VAL A 94 -1.17 6.21 7.45
N TRP A 95 -0.51 7.30 7.83
CA TRP A 95 -1.16 8.51 8.32
C TRP A 95 -1.21 9.56 7.21
N VAL A 96 -2.39 10.11 6.99
CA VAL A 96 -2.63 11.16 5.99
C VAL A 96 -3.11 12.39 6.75
N ASP A 97 -2.18 13.28 7.06
CA ASP A 97 -2.40 14.41 7.96
C ASP A 97 -2.13 15.74 7.25
N PRO A 98 -2.71 16.86 7.71
CA PRO A 98 -2.36 18.16 7.18
C PRO A 98 -0.86 18.44 7.22
N GLY A 99 -0.27 18.64 6.05
CA GLY A 99 1.17 18.91 5.88
C GLY A 99 2.08 17.68 5.79
N GLU A 100 1.60 16.47 6.08
CA GLU A 100 2.47 15.27 6.07
C GLU A 100 1.71 13.98 5.72
N VAL A 101 2.37 13.12 4.96
CA VAL A 101 2.05 11.70 4.86
C VAL A 101 3.21 10.89 5.44
N SER A 102 2.91 10.02 6.40
CA SER A 102 3.89 9.12 7.02
C SER A 102 3.41 7.69 7.05
N CYS A 103 4.36 6.76 7.19
CA CYS A 103 4.11 5.33 7.09
C CYS A 103 4.93 4.57 8.14
N ARG A 104 4.41 3.42 8.57
CA ARG A 104 5.12 2.45 9.41
C ARG A 104 4.83 1.03 8.91
N TYR A 105 5.88 0.20 8.82
CA TYR A 105 5.78 -1.22 8.48
C TYR A 105 6.02 -2.08 9.72
N GLY A 106 5.06 -2.93 10.10
CA GLY A 106 5.14 -3.65 11.37
C GLY A 106 4.74 -2.80 12.58
N GLU A 107 4.21 -3.44 13.63
CA GLU A 107 3.73 -2.71 14.82
C GLU A 107 4.85 -2.16 15.73
N HIS A 108 6.07 -2.71 15.60
CA HIS A 108 7.22 -2.35 16.45
C HIS A 108 8.28 -1.46 15.77
N SER A 109 8.12 -1.13 14.49
CA SER A 109 9.07 -0.25 13.79
C SER A 109 8.78 1.22 14.07
N SER A 110 9.75 2.08 13.74
CA SER A 110 9.56 3.52 13.80
C SER A 110 8.84 4.02 12.54
N PRO A 111 7.87 4.95 12.66
CA PRO A 111 7.28 5.58 11.49
C PRO A 111 8.32 6.42 10.75
N PHE A 112 8.17 6.52 9.44
CA PHE A 112 9.00 7.36 8.58
C PHE A 112 8.14 8.24 7.67
N CYS A 113 8.68 9.40 7.30
CA CYS A 113 7.98 10.35 6.45
C CYS A 113 7.99 9.89 4.98
N VAL A 114 6.81 9.82 4.35
CA VAL A 114 6.65 9.53 2.92
C VAL A 114 6.70 10.84 2.13
N SER A 115 5.98 11.86 2.59
CA SER A 115 5.94 13.18 1.96
C SER A 115 5.68 14.26 3.00
N VAL A 116 6.42 15.37 2.89
CA VAL A 116 6.07 16.63 3.58
C VAL A 116 5.52 17.55 2.50
N VAL A 117 4.30 18.04 2.74
CA VAL A 117 3.63 18.97 1.84
C VAL A 117 3.87 20.37 2.37
N ASP A 118 4.96 20.98 1.89
CA ASP A 118 5.27 22.39 2.16
C ASP A 118 4.57 23.28 1.13
N ASN A 119 4.06 24.44 1.57
CA ASN A 119 3.55 25.49 0.67
C ASN A 119 4.62 26.03 -0.30
N CYS A 120 5.90 25.72 -0.09
CA CYS A 120 7.00 26.07 -0.97
C CYS A 120 7.14 25.01 -2.06
N ARG A 121 6.60 25.30 -3.24
CA ARG A 121 6.62 24.48 -4.47
C ARG A 121 7.89 23.64 -4.64
N ARG A 122 7.89 22.41 -4.13
CA ARG A 122 8.87 21.39 -4.54
C ARG A 122 8.35 20.71 -5.81
N GLY A 123 9.25 20.47 -6.76
CA GLY A 123 8.92 19.84 -8.03
C GLY A 123 8.52 18.37 -7.87
N ASP A 124 7.70 17.89 -8.80
CA ASP A 124 7.17 16.51 -8.88
C ASP A 124 8.25 15.42 -8.79
N GLY A 125 9.46 15.69 -9.33
CA GLY A 125 10.58 14.75 -9.28
C GLY A 125 11.06 14.41 -7.86
N GLU A 126 11.01 15.34 -6.91
CA GLU A 126 11.43 15.11 -5.53
C GLU A 126 10.41 14.25 -4.78
N LEU A 127 9.11 14.45 -5.03
CA LEU A 127 8.04 13.61 -4.49
C LEU A 127 8.19 12.16 -4.96
N SER A 128 8.41 11.97 -6.27
CA SER A 128 8.61 10.65 -6.86
C SER A 128 9.83 9.93 -6.25
N ARG A 129 10.94 10.64 -6.05
CA ARG A 129 12.15 10.11 -5.39
C ARG A 129 11.87 9.67 -3.96
N ARG A 130 11.24 10.53 -3.15
CA ARG A 130 10.91 10.24 -1.74
C ARG A 130 9.96 9.04 -1.62
N ILE A 131 8.97 8.95 -2.49
CA ILE A 131 8.04 7.82 -2.54
C ILE A 131 8.77 6.53 -2.94
N HIS A 132 9.69 6.59 -3.91
CA HIS A 132 10.50 5.43 -4.27
C HIS A 132 11.32 4.93 -3.08
N GLU A 133 12.01 5.83 -2.36
CA GLU A 133 12.76 5.49 -1.15
C GLU A 133 11.89 4.92 -0.02
N ALA A 134 10.69 5.48 0.17
CA ALA A 134 9.69 4.97 1.10
C ALA A 134 9.28 3.51 0.77
N VAL A 135 9.08 3.21 -0.51
CA VAL A 135 8.73 1.86 -0.98
C VAL A 135 9.90 0.88 -0.85
N GLU A 136 11.15 1.32 -1.09
CA GLU A 136 12.32 0.47 -0.89
C GLU A 136 12.52 0.13 0.60
N ARG A 137 12.29 1.09 1.50
CA ARG A 137 12.37 0.87 2.94
C ARG A 137 11.39 -0.22 3.40
N ALA A 138 10.21 -0.31 2.77
CA ALA A 138 9.25 -1.39 2.95
C ALA A 138 9.81 -2.78 2.65
N SER A 139 10.74 -2.88 1.69
CA SER A 139 11.29 -4.16 1.24
C SER A 139 12.35 -4.72 2.18
N LEU A 140 13.04 -3.86 2.92
CA LEU A 140 14.13 -4.25 3.81
C LEU A 140 13.61 -4.85 5.12
N GLU A 141 12.43 -4.43 5.56
CA GLU A 141 11.81 -4.88 6.81
C GLU A 141 10.88 -6.09 6.60
N TRP A 142 10.53 -6.42 5.35
CA TRP A 142 9.63 -7.53 5.02
C TRP A 142 10.18 -8.41 3.88
N PRO A 143 10.95 -9.48 4.20
CA PRO A 143 11.19 -10.53 3.23
C PRO A 143 9.86 -11.27 3.01
N CYS A 144 9.16 -10.92 1.92
CA CYS A 144 7.93 -11.61 1.57
C CYS A 144 8.26 -13.06 1.16
N SER A 145 8.01 -14.02 2.05
CA SER A 145 8.15 -15.46 1.80
C SER A 145 7.10 -16.03 0.83
N HIS A 146 6.20 -15.21 0.29
CA HIS A 146 5.22 -15.67 -0.70
C HIS A 146 5.22 -14.75 -1.93
N ARG A 147 6.21 -14.98 -2.79
CA ARG A 147 6.10 -14.59 -4.20
C ARG A 147 4.90 -15.36 -4.78
N CYS A 148 3.87 -14.63 -5.24
CA CYS A 148 2.79 -15.22 -6.03
C CYS A 148 3.43 -16.01 -7.17
N ARG A 149 3.29 -17.34 -7.13
CA ARG A 149 3.64 -18.20 -8.26
C ARG A 149 2.69 -17.84 -9.39
N VAL A 150 3.21 -17.20 -10.43
CA VAL A 150 2.54 -17.18 -11.73
C VAL A 150 2.50 -18.63 -12.20
N SER A 151 1.32 -19.23 -12.19
CA SER A 151 1.06 -20.54 -12.80
C SER A 151 1.03 -20.37 -14.32
N THR A 152 2.20 -20.33 -14.97
CA THR A 152 2.26 -20.68 -16.39
C THR A 152 2.16 -22.19 -16.48
N GLY A 153 0.99 -22.67 -16.90
CA GLY A 153 0.81 -24.07 -17.24
C GLY A 153 1.64 -24.43 -18.46
N GLU A 154 2.55 -25.38 -18.30
CA GLU A 154 3.01 -26.25 -19.39
C GLU A 154 2.92 -27.68 -18.87
N GLY A 155 2.33 -28.54 -19.70
CA GLY A 155 1.98 -29.91 -19.36
C GLY A 155 3.20 -30.84 -19.21
N SER A 156 2.91 -31.99 -18.59
CA SER A 156 3.40 -33.37 -18.87
C SER A 156 4.69 -33.51 -19.71
N VAL A 157 5.67 -34.37 -19.39
CA VAL A 157 5.57 -35.82 -19.13
C VAL A 157 6.87 -36.29 -18.43
N HIS A 158 6.80 -37.48 -17.81
CA HIS A 158 7.87 -38.47 -17.57
C HIS A 158 8.46 -38.58 -16.16
N THR A 159 7.87 -39.48 -15.37
CA THR A 159 8.60 -40.43 -14.50
C THR A 159 9.45 -41.37 -15.36
N PRO A 160 10.62 -41.84 -14.86
CA PRO A 160 10.61 -43.20 -14.28
C PRO A 160 11.54 -43.44 -13.07
N VAL A 161 11.02 -44.31 -12.19
CA VAL A 161 11.66 -45.50 -11.56
C VAL A 161 12.75 -45.32 -10.49
N GLU A 162 12.34 -45.74 -9.28
CA GLU A 162 13.02 -46.49 -8.21
C GLU A 162 14.54 -46.60 -8.20
N HIS A 163 15.14 -46.49 -7.01
CA HIS A 163 15.93 -47.58 -6.41
C HIS A 163 15.89 -47.46 -4.87
N GLN A 164 15.35 -48.52 -4.25
CA GLN A 164 15.46 -48.84 -2.84
C GLN A 164 16.89 -49.35 -2.57
N CYS A 165 17.48 -48.98 -1.43
CA CYS A 165 18.26 -49.92 -0.63
C CYS A 165 18.51 -49.33 0.77
N SER A 166 18.07 -50.10 1.76
CA SER A 166 18.29 -49.94 3.19
C SER A 166 19.75 -50.20 3.59
N VAL A 167 20.21 -49.51 4.63
CA VAL A 167 20.66 -50.09 5.92
C VAL A 167 20.54 -49.02 6.99
#